data_AF-A0A4R2CLD4-F1
#
_entry.id   AF-A0A4R2CLD4-F1
#
_cell.length_a   1.000
_cell.length_b   1.000
_cell.length_c   1.000
_cell.angle_alpha   90.00
_cell.angle_beta   90.00
_cell.angle_gamma   90.00
#
_symmetry.space_group_name_H-M   'P 1'
#
loop_
_entity.id
_entity.type
_entity.pdbx_description
1 polymer ?
#
loop_
_entity_poly.entity_id
_entity_poly.type
_entity_poly.pdbx_seq_one_letter_code
_entity_poly.pdbx_strand_id
1 'polypeptide(L)' 'MGLANEFRAGLGMPPGDSAIVSTNVPDAEQAFEARGIRAAVRGGKLRASFHVYSTSADVQLALDALRA' A
#
# COMPACT_ATOMS: atom_id res chain seq x y z
N MET A 1 -0.39 -1.13 13.62
CA MET A 1 0.12 -2.24 12.80
C MET A 1 -0.97 -3.04 12.08
N GLY A 2 -2.25 -3.01 12.48
CA GLY A 2 -3.32 -3.80 11.82
C GLY A 2 -3.41 -3.60 10.30
N LEU A 3 -3.73 -2.38 9.85
CA LEU A 3 -3.89 -2.08 8.40
C LEU A 3 -2.61 -2.24 7.59
N ALA A 4 -1.46 -1.85 8.16
CA ALA A 4 -0.17 -2.04 7.51
C ALA A 4 0.15 -3.55 7.33
N ASN A 5 -0.18 -4.38 8.32
CA ASN A 5 0.01 -5.83 8.21
C ASN A 5 -1.03 -6.48 7.29
N GLU A 6 -2.26 -5.96 7.23
CA GLU A 6 -3.27 -6.38 6.25
C GLU A 6 -2.79 -6.12 4.81
N PHE A 7 -2.27 -4.92 4.55
CA PHE A 7 -1.67 -4.59 3.25
C PHE A 7 -0.45 -5.46 2.93
N ARG A 8 0.45 -5.67 3.90
CA ARG A 8 1.61 -6.57 3.75
C ARG A 8 1.18 -8.00 3.41
N ALA A 9 0.16 -8.52 4.09
CA ALA A 9 -0.39 -9.85 3.82
C ALA A 9 -0.96 -9.93 2.40
N GLY A 10 -1.68 -8.90 1.94
CA GLY A 10 -2.19 -8.82 0.57
C GLY A 10 -1.10 -8.79 -0.50
N LEU A 11 0.11 -8.34 -0.15
CA LEU A 11 1.31 -8.37 -0.98
C LEU A 11 2.19 -9.62 -0.79
N GLY A 12 1.78 -10.58 0.06
CA GLY A 12 2.57 -11.78 0.36
C GLY A 12 3.81 -11.53 1.22
N MET A 13 3.87 -10.40 1.93
CA MET A 13 4.98 -10.03 2.81
C MET A 13 4.75 -10.52 4.24
N PRO A 14 5.81 -10.85 5.02
CA PRO A 14 5.67 -11.15 6.44
C PRO A 14 5.15 -9.92 7.20
N PRO A 15 4.47 -10.09 8.35
CA PRO A 15 4.06 -8.96 9.19
C PRO A 15 5.28 -8.12 9.63
N GLY A 16 5.04 -6.86 9.99
CA GLY A 16 6.08 -5.98 10.48
C GLY A 16 5.61 -5.04 11.57
N ASP A 17 6.57 -4.33 12.15
CA ASP A 17 6.38 -3.42 13.28
C ASP A 17 6.41 -1.95 12.86
N SER A 18 5.96 -1.65 11.63
CA SER A 18 5.88 -0.28 11.10
C SER A 18 4.52 -0.02 10.45
N ALA A 19 3.98 1.18 10.69
CA ALA A 19 2.78 1.68 10.01
C ALA A 19 3.06 2.08 8.54
N ILE A 20 4.33 2.12 8.16
CA ILE A 20 4.79 2.44 6.80
C ILE A 20 5.27 1.14 6.14
N VAL A 21 4.62 0.78 5.04
CA VAL A 21 5.02 -0.34 4.20
C VAL A 21 5.84 0.19 3.03
N SER A 22 7.11 -0.22 2.96
CA SER A 22 7.99 0.08 1.82
C SER A 22 8.24 -1.19 1.04
N THR A 23 7.87 -1.22 -0.24
CA THR A 23 7.98 -2.39 -1.10
C THR A 23 8.33 -1.99 -2.53
N ASN A 24 8.87 -2.94 -3.30
CA ASN A 24 9.12 -2.76 -4.71
C ASN A 24 7.96 -3.40 -5.48
N VAL A 25 7.05 -2.58 -6.00
CA VAL A 25 5.94 -3.01 -6.86
C VAL A 25 6.07 -2.21 -8.16
N PRO A 26 6.29 -2.87 -9.31
CA PRO A 26 6.33 -2.20 -10.60
C PRO A 26 5.06 -1.38 -10.84
N ASP A 27 5.19 -0.22 -11.48
CA ASP A 27 4.07 0.63 -11.92
C ASP A 27 3.07 1.05 -10.84
N ALA A 28 3.42 0.89 -9.56
CA ALA A 28 2.55 1.19 -8.42
C ALA A 28 2.09 2.65 -8.38
N GLU A 29 2.93 3.59 -8.86
CA GLU A 29 2.56 5.01 -8.97
C GLU A 29 1.38 5.18 -9.92
N GLN A 30 1.48 4.63 -11.14
CA GLN A 30 0.47 4.75 -12.18
C GLN A 30 -0.82 4.04 -11.78
N ALA A 31 -0.70 2.85 -11.20
CA ALA A 31 -1.83 2.06 -10.70
C ALA A 31 -2.62 2.81 -9.61
N PHE A 32 -1.92 3.52 -8.72
CA PHE A 32 -2.53 4.32 -7.67
C PHE A 32 -3.12 5.63 -8.18
N GLU A 33 -2.42 6.34 -9.07
CA GLU A 33 -2.94 7.54 -9.72
C GLU A 33 -4.24 7.25 -10.48
N ALA A 34 -4.31 6.13 -11.22
CA ALA A 34 -5.51 5.71 -11.94
C ALA A 34 -6.74 5.48 -11.03
N ARG A 35 -6.51 5.21 -9.75
CA ARG A 35 -7.54 5.01 -8.72
C ARG A 35 -7.71 6.21 -7.77
N GLY A 36 -6.98 7.31 -8.01
CA GLY A 36 -7.01 8.51 -7.17
C GLY A 36 -6.35 8.32 -5.79
N ILE A 37 -5.56 7.26 -5.60
CA ILE A 37 -4.86 6.96 -4.35
C ILE A 37 -3.56 7.76 -4.31
N ARG A 38 -3.34 8.49 -3.22
CA ARG A 38 -2.06 9.18 -2.98
C ARG A 38 -1.11 8.26 -2.23
N ALA A 39 -0.07 7.78 -2.89
CA ALA A 39 1.07 7.17 -2.23
C ALA A 39 2.37 7.78 -2.72
N ALA A 40 3.42 7.70 -1.90
CA ALA A 40 4.73 8.16 -2.29
C ALA A 40 5.50 7.01 -2.97
N VAL A 41 5.98 7.24 -4.19
CA VAL A 41 7.00 6.38 -4.81
C VAL A 41 8.33 7.11 -4.75
N ARG A 42 9.35 6.50 -4.13
CA ARG A 42 10.69 7.10 -4.01
C ARG A 42 11.74 6.10 -4.47
N GLY A 43 12.45 6.44 -5.54
CA GLY A 43 13.49 5.58 -6.12
C GLY A 43 12.94 4.24 -6.59
N GLY A 44 11.76 4.24 -7.21
CA GLY A 44 11.06 3.03 -7.68
C GLY A 44 10.39 2.19 -6.58
N LYS A 45 10.52 2.58 -5.30
CA LYS A 45 9.88 1.87 -4.19
C LYS A 45 8.60 2.58 -3.76
N LEU A 46 7.52 1.82 -3.69
CA LEU A 46 6.26 2.24 -3.10
C LEU A 46 6.44 2.42 -1.59
N ARG A 47 5.92 3.52 -1.05
CA ARG A 47 5.76 3.77 0.38
C ARG A 47 4.30 4.07 0.68
N ALA A 48 3.60 3.07 1.20
CA ALA A 48 2.23 3.20 1.69
C ALA A 48 2.25 3.43 3.21
N SER A 49 1.49 4.42 3.69
CA SER A 49 1.33 4.70 5.11
C SER A 49 -0.17 4.75 5.43
N PHE A 50 -0.57 4.09 6.50
CA PHE A 50 -1.96 4.09 6.95
C PHE A 50 -2.09 5.01 8.17
N HIS A 51 -2.99 5.98 8.08
CA HIS A 51 -3.22 6.98 9.11
C HIS A 51 -4.41 6.60 10.00
N VAL A 52 -4.67 7.38 11.05
CA VAL A 52 -5.78 7.13 11.99
C VAL A 52 -7.16 7.07 11.30
N TYR A 53 -7.29 7.69 10.12
CA TYR A 53 -8.52 7.70 9.33
C TYR A 53 -8.58 6.63 8.25
N SER A 54 -7.51 5.85 8.08
CA SER A 54 -7.51 4.72 7.16
C SER A 54 -8.35 3.58 7.73
N THR A 55 -8.99 2.85 6.84
CA THR A 55 -9.84 1.70 7.14
C THR A 55 -9.34 0.48 6.35
N SER A 56 -9.85 -0.71 6.67
CA SER A 56 -9.59 -1.91 5.86
C SER A 56 -10.11 -1.76 4.43
N ALA A 57 -11.17 -0.97 4.20
CA ALA A 57 -11.63 -0.68 2.85
C ALA A 57 -10.57 0.07 2.01
N ASP A 58 -9.83 0.99 2.63
CA ASP A 58 -8.72 1.69 1.95
C ASP A 58 -7.56 0.75 1.64
N VAL A 59 -7.30 -0.23 2.52
CA VAL A 59 -6.30 -1.29 2.26
C VAL A 59 -6.71 -2.14 1.06
N GLN A 60 -7.97 -2.57 1.00
CA GLN A 60 -8.47 -3.36 -0.13
C GLN A 60 -8.43 -2.55 -1.43
N LEU A 61 -8.82 -1.27 -1.41
CA LEU A 61 -8.74 -0.38 -2.57
C LEU A 61 -7.30 -0.25 -3.08
N ALA A 62 -6.32 -0.11 -2.19
CA ALA A 62 -4.92 -0.09 -2.55
C ALA A 62 -4.44 -1.44 -3.13
N LEU A 63 -4.85 -2.57 -2.55
CA LEU A 63 -4.47 -3.88 -3.09
C LEU A 63 -5.08 -4.13 -4.48
N ASP A 64 -6.33 -3.76 -4.70
CA ASP A 64 -6.99 -3.91 -5.99
C ASP A 64 -6.40 -2.99 -7.06
N ALA A 65 -5.95 -1.79 -6.67
CA ALA A 65 -5.23 -0.92 -7.58
C ALA A 65 -3.95 -1.58 -8.11
N LEU A 66 -3.18 -2.28 -7.26
CA LEU A 66 -1.93 -2.96 -7.66
C LEU A 66 -2.13 -4.26 -8.44
N ARG A 67 -3.37 -4.76 -8.55
CA ARG A 67 -3.71 -5.99 -9.29
C ARG A 67 -4.21 -5.74 -10.72
N ALA A 68 -4.55 -4.49 -11.03
CA ALA A 68 -5.04 -4.07 -12.34
C ALA A 68 -3.88 -3.91 -13.33
#